data_AF-A0A1I1IC69-F1
#
_entry.id   AF-A0A1I1IC69-F1
#
_cell.length_a   1.000
_cell.length_b   1.000
_cell.length_c   1.000
_cell.angle_alpha   90.00
_cell.angle_beta   90.00
_cell.angle_gamma   90.00
#
_symmetry.space_group_name_H-M   'P 1'
#
loop_
_entity.id
_entity.type
_entity.pdbx_description
1 polymer ?
#
loop_
_entity_poly.entity_id
_entity_poly.type
_entity_poly.pdbx_seq_one_letter_code
_entity_poly.pdbx_strand_id
1 'polypeptide(L)'
;MSGHLFVVHGRLEALVHDAAVVPTDDDFAFEDTWSPVLGDADPAALRPEGWPGAGHGRCADGRPLWFVSVGPGLAAEELVARATAIAREVADAGVEPALNRVMPLLAVPVIGIEGGGHSDDRGEVVRLLLQALLDVVADCPLDVALVTPERSVHGAAQHVRGEVRPDRFADEQLDEAARLGTLARKGRLALFFGAGLSVPAGLPGWRAMLDRLAQEAGTDPERLGRLSRLDQAQLLQRRLPQLGEAVVRSLGEHDRPSLGHALLADLGCREAATTNYDQLYERAVEATGRPRPAVLPWEAVGDSWLLKLHGDVSRPESVTLTRRDFVRFDADVRPAGALLQALLLTRHLMLVGASLDDDNVVRLLREVEVFREDCGLSGPIATVLDVDADEARRELWGDQLRWLTLPGEDLPSRARALEILLDAVGWHAVDTGSWLLDPRFAGLLDADGRVAAEEARRLRREVEEQGEEWASVRDALDRAGA
;
A
#
# COMPACT_ATOMS: atom_id res chain seq x y z
N MET A 1 21.45 8.41 -7.09
CA MET A 1 20.04 8.10 -7.42
C MET A 1 19.20 9.01 -6.54
N SER A 2 18.23 9.74 -7.09
CA SER A 2 17.39 10.64 -6.29
C SER A 2 16.27 9.86 -5.60
N GLY A 3 15.85 10.35 -4.44
CA GLY A 3 14.70 9.85 -3.69
C GLY A 3 13.37 10.06 -4.40
N HIS A 4 12.32 9.49 -3.83
CA HIS A 4 10.92 9.66 -4.24
C HIS A 4 10.04 10.06 -3.06
N LEU A 5 9.04 10.91 -3.34
CA LEU A 5 7.99 11.26 -2.38
C LEU A 5 6.73 10.47 -2.70
N PHE A 6 6.40 9.52 -1.84
CA PHE A 6 5.15 8.77 -1.84
C PHE A 6 4.09 9.53 -1.07
N VAL A 7 2.86 9.57 -1.57
CA VAL A 7 1.70 10.05 -0.81
C VAL A 7 0.82 8.85 -0.49
N VAL A 8 0.80 8.45 0.77
CA VAL A 8 0.24 7.15 1.19
C VAL A 8 -1.02 7.37 2.02
N HIS A 9 -2.17 6.83 1.59
CA HIS A 9 -3.35 6.75 2.44
C HIS A 9 -3.15 5.61 3.45
N GLY A 10 -3.08 5.95 4.73
CA GLY A 10 -2.84 4.98 5.78
C GLY A 10 -2.44 5.62 7.11
N ARG A 11 -2.03 4.79 8.06
CA ARG A 11 -1.50 5.25 9.36
C ARG A 11 -0.02 4.93 9.48
N LEU A 12 0.70 5.78 10.20
CA LEU A 12 2.17 5.70 10.26
C LEU A 12 2.62 4.41 10.95
N GLU A 13 1.92 3.98 12.00
CA GLU A 13 2.19 2.74 12.73
C GLU A 13 1.92 1.46 11.94
N ALA A 14 1.12 1.55 10.88
CA ALA A 14 0.71 0.44 10.02
C ALA A 14 1.58 0.34 8.74
N LEU A 15 2.67 1.09 8.65
CA LEU A 15 3.58 1.08 7.50
C LEU A 15 4.97 0.66 7.95
N VAL A 16 5.59 -0.28 7.24
CA VAL A 16 7.02 -0.56 7.37
C VAL A 16 7.82 0.65 6.92
N HIS A 17 8.74 1.12 7.76
CA HIS A 17 9.62 2.26 7.50
C HIS A 17 10.98 2.07 8.20
N ASP A 18 12.00 2.76 7.70
CA ASP A 18 13.35 2.72 8.28
C ASP A 18 13.56 3.83 9.32
N ALA A 19 12.86 4.95 9.13
CA ALA A 19 12.77 6.05 10.08
C ALA A 19 11.36 6.66 10.09
N ALA A 20 10.99 7.30 11.20
CA ALA A 20 9.70 7.99 11.31
C ALA A 20 9.81 9.34 12.01
N VAL A 21 8.92 10.25 11.62
CA VAL A 21 8.70 11.55 12.27
C VAL A 21 7.46 11.46 13.17
N VAL A 22 7.60 11.84 14.44
CA VAL A 22 6.51 11.84 15.42
C VAL A 22 6.26 13.28 15.90
N PRO A 23 5.08 13.85 15.64
CA PRO A 23 4.66 15.14 16.19
C PRO A 23 4.50 15.09 17.71
N THR A 24 4.92 16.16 18.38
CA THR A 24 4.78 16.37 19.83
C THR A 24 4.75 17.88 20.10
N ASP A 25 4.36 18.32 21.30
CA ASP A 25 4.42 19.74 21.66
C ASP A 25 5.78 20.14 22.28
N ASP A 26 5.91 21.42 22.66
CA ASP A 26 7.12 21.96 23.30
C ASP A 26 7.39 21.34 24.69
N ASP A 27 6.35 20.83 25.35
CA ASP A 27 6.43 20.13 26.62
C ASP A 27 6.81 18.65 26.46
N PHE A 28 6.90 18.17 25.22
CA PHE A 28 7.19 16.79 24.82
C PHE A 28 6.05 15.82 25.20
N ALA A 29 4.80 16.29 25.09
CA ALA A 29 3.60 15.48 25.24
C ALA A 29 3.14 14.94 23.88
N PHE A 30 2.63 13.71 23.87
CA PHE A 30 2.18 13.01 22.68
C PHE A 30 0.69 12.74 22.76
N GLU A 31 0.04 12.77 21.60
CA GLU A 31 -1.30 12.20 21.46
C GLU A 31 -1.24 10.67 21.49
N ASP A 32 -2.30 10.03 22.02
CA ASP A 32 -2.39 8.57 22.19
C ASP A 32 -2.22 7.80 20.86
N THR A 33 -2.50 8.45 19.72
CA THR A 33 -2.33 7.84 18.39
C THR A 33 -0.89 7.45 18.09
N TRP A 34 0.10 8.06 18.75
CA TRP A 34 1.53 7.80 18.51
C TRP A 34 2.09 6.66 19.36
N SER A 35 1.36 6.17 20.38
CA SER A 35 1.85 5.10 21.26
C SER A 35 2.33 3.84 20.52
N PRO A 36 1.66 3.35 19.45
CA PRO A 36 2.15 2.20 18.68
C PRO A 36 3.50 2.42 17.99
N VAL A 37 3.87 3.67 17.69
CA VAL A 37 5.15 4.05 17.07
C VAL A 37 6.24 4.19 18.14
N LEU A 38 5.90 4.78 19.28
CA LEU A 38 6.80 4.99 20.42
C LEU A 38 7.13 3.68 21.16
N GLY A 39 6.22 2.71 21.12
CA GLY A 39 6.32 1.47 21.88
C GLY A 39 6.16 1.70 23.39
N ASP A 40 6.57 0.72 24.20
CA ASP A 40 6.38 0.72 25.66
C ASP A 40 7.38 1.60 26.45
N ALA A 41 8.09 2.50 25.77
CA ALA A 41 9.14 3.30 26.41
C ALA A 41 8.58 4.53 27.13
N ASP A 42 9.22 4.91 28.23
CA ASP A 42 8.95 6.17 28.92
C ASP A 42 9.25 7.36 27.97
N PRO A 43 8.27 8.22 27.65
CA PRO A 43 8.47 9.39 26.80
C PRO A 43 9.65 10.26 27.25
N ALA A 44 9.90 10.38 28.55
CA ALA A 44 11.02 11.17 29.07
C ALA A 44 12.40 10.63 28.61
N ALA A 45 12.52 9.32 28.40
CA ALA A 45 13.74 8.69 27.90
C ALA A 45 13.95 8.87 26.39
N LEU A 46 12.88 9.20 25.66
CA LEU A 46 12.93 9.45 24.21
C LEU A 46 13.31 10.91 23.90
N ARG A 47 13.13 11.82 24.86
CA ARG A 47 13.28 13.26 24.71
C ARG A 47 14.68 13.67 24.24
N PRO A 48 14.80 14.34 23.07
CA PRO A 48 16.08 14.88 22.61
C PRO A 48 16.72 15.85 23.61
N GLU A 49 18.05 15.85 23.68
CA GLU A 49 18.77 16.80 24.53
C GLU A 49 18.48 18.24 24.09
N GLY A 50 18.04 19.09 25.02
CA GLY A 50 17.74 20.50 24.76
C GLY A 50 16.36 20.79 24.14
N TRP A 51 15.44 19.82 24.10
CA TRP A 51 14.07 20.02 23.59
C TRP A 51 13.30 21.17 24.30
N PRO A 52 12.60 22.07 23.57
CA PRO A 52 12.29 21.99 22.14
C PRO A 52 13.39 22.53 21.21
N GLY A 53 14.35 23.32 21.70
CA GLY A 53 15.51 23.77 20.92
C GLY A 53 15.13 24.41 19.57
N ALA A 54 15.53 23.76 18.47
CA ALA A 54 15.20 24.15 17.08
C ALA A 54 13.79 23.72 16.62
N GLY A 55 13.00 23.10 17.51
CA GLY A 55 11.67 22.56 17.22
C GLY A 55 11.69 21.18 16.57
N HIS A 56 12.85 20.52 16.49
CA HIS A 56 12.99 19.13 16.06
C HIS A 56 14.22 18.48 16.68
N GLY A 57 14.28 17.15 16.66
CA GLY A 57 15.45 16.41 17.12
C GLY A 57 15.31 14.90 17.04
N ARG A 58 16.44 14.21 16.93
CA ARG A 58 16.52 12.75 16.94
C ARG A 58 16.25 12.20 18.34
N CYS A 59 15.56 11.07 18.40
CA CYS A 59 15.31 10.32 19.62
C CYS A 59 16.59 10.01 20.40
N ALA A 60 16.56 10.27 21.70
CA ALA A 60 17.75 10.19 22.57
C ALA A 60 18.25 8.76 22.80
N ASP A 61 17.37 7.76 22.69
CA ASP A 61 17.73 6.36 22.94
C ASP A 61 18.33 5.64 21.72
N GLY A 62 18.54 6.37 20.61
CA GLY A 62 19.20 5.89 19.41
C GLY A 62 18.30 5.24 18.36
N ARG A 63 17.00 5.03 18.66
CA ARG A 63 16.03 4.57 17.66
C ARG A 63 15.97 5.53 16.45
N PRO A 64 15.62 5.04 15.25
CA PRO A 64 15.47 5.88 14.07
C PRO A 64 14.14 6.66 14.11
N LEU A 65 13.89 7.36 15.22
CA LEU A 65 12.75 8.24 15.40
C LEU A 65 13.23 9.69 15.51
N TRP A 66 12.49 10.58 14.89
CA TRP A 66 12.68 12.02 14.99
C TRP A 66 11.40 12.67 15.49
N PHE A 67 11.56 13.65 16.36
CA PHE A 67 10.45 14.40 16.93
C PHE A 67 10.37 15.77 16.27
N VAL A 68 9.15 16.24 16.05
CA VAL A 68 8.87 17.59 15.56
C VAL A 68 7.90 18.28 16.51
N SER A 69 8.29 19.47 17.00
CA SER A 69 7.43 20.31 17.80
C SER A 69 6.34 20.88 16.89
N VAL A 70 5.09 20.63 17.28
CA VAL A 70 3.88 21.21 16.72
C VAL A 70 3.17 21.96 17.84
N GLY A 71 2.72 23.18 17.54
CA GLY A 71 2.14 24.04 18.56
C GLY A 71 1.25 25.12 17.97
N PRO A 72 0.29 25.64 18.75
CA PRO A 72 -0.59 26.71 18.29
C PRO A 72 0.22 27.97 17.97
N GLY A 73 0.03 28.51 16.76
CA GLY A 73 0.64 29.79 16.33
C GLY A 73 1.96 29.68 15.55
N LEU A 74 2.49 28.48 15.32
CA LEU A 74 3.64 28.30 14.42
C LEU A 74 3.26 28.63 12.97
N ALA A 75 4.09 29.36 12.23
CA ALA A 75 3.80 29.59 10.81
C ALA A 75 3.93 28.29 10.00
N ALA A 76 3.18 28.17 8.90
CA ALA A 76 3.26 27.01 7.99
C ALA A 76 4.69 26.78 7.50
N GLU A 77 5.39 27.86 7.16
CA GLU A 77 6.79 27.84 6.73
C GLU A 77 7.73 27.30 7.79
N GLU A 78 7.45 27.57 9.08
CA GLU A 78 8.28 27.07 10.18
C GLU A 78 8.09 25.57 10.38
N LEU A 79 6.85 25.07 10.32
CA LEU A 79 6.56 23.63 10.37
C LEU A 79 7.24 22.89 9.21
N VAL A 80 7.14 23.45 8.00
CA VAL A 80 7.75 22.88 6.80
C VAL A 80 9.29 22.92 6.89
N ALA A 81 9.88 23.99 7.42
CA ALA A 81 11.32 24.07 7.65
C ALA A 81 11.81 23.00 8.62
N ARG A 82 11.08 22.75 9.72
CA ARG A 82 11.39 21.68 10.68
C ARG A 82 11.30 20.29 10.03
N ALA A 83 10.23 20.01 9.29
CA ALA A 83 10.06 18.73 8.58
C ALA A 83 11.18 18.47 7.55
N THR A 84 11.56 19.51 6.81
CA THR A 84 12.65 19.47 5.82
C THR A 84 14.00 19.24 6.50
N ALA A 85 14.24 19.89 7.65
CA ALA A 85 15.46 19.71 8.44
C ALA A 85 15.57 18.26 8.93
N ILE A 86 14.49 17.69 9.46
CA ILE A 86 14.45 16.28 9.88
C ILE A 86 14.77 15.34 8.72
N ALA A 87 14.16 15.54 7.55
CA ALA A 87 14.40 14.67 6.41
C ALA A 87 15.88 14.72 5.95
N ARG A 88 16.54 15.87 6.03
CA ARG A 88 17.99 16.00 5.79
C ARG A 88 18.82 15.34 6.88
N GLU A 89 18.46 15.51 8.16
CA GLU A 89 19.13 14.84 9.27
C GLU A 89 19.05 13.31 9.15
N VAL A 90 17.92 12.77 8.70
CA VAL A 90 17.74 11.33 8.45
C VAL A 90 18.66 10.85 7.33
N ALA A 91 18.76 11.62 6.24
CA ALA A 91 19.66 11.31 5.14
C ALA A 91 21.14 11.35 5.59
N ASP A 92 21.52 12.33 6.42
CA ASP A 92 22.88 12.48 6.95
C ASP A 92 23.22 11.44 8.04
N ALA A 93 22.21 10.95 8.77
CA ALA A 93 22.40 9.96 9.83
C ALA A 93 22.80 8.57 9.32
N GLY A 94 22.77 8.34 8.00
CA GLY A 94 23.14 7.07 7.39
C GLY A 94 22.21 5.92 7.80
N VAL A 95 20.90 6.18 7.84
CA VAL A 95 19.90 5.13 8.08
C VAL A 95 19.98 4.11 6.95
N GLU A 96 20.33 2.87 7.29
CA GLU A 96 20.43 1.79 6.32
C GLU A 96 19.04 1.33 5.87
N PRO A 97 18.81 1.12 4.57
CA PRO A 97 17.56 0.57 4.08
C PRO A 97 17.34 -0.86 4.57
N ALA A 98 16.20 -1.13 5.21
CA ALA A 98 15.84 -2.47 5.62
C ALA A 98 15.07 -3.22 4.52
N LEU A 99 14.93 -4.53 4.72
CA LEU A 99 13.98 -5.38 4.00
C LEU A 99 14.11 -5.35 2.46
N ASN A 100 15.35 -5.24 1.97
CA ASN A 100 15.72 -5.20 0.55
C ASN A 100 15.26 -3.96 -0.23
N ARG A 101 14.96 -2.84 0.45
CA ARG A 101 14.79 -1.55 -0.24
C ARG A 101 16.15 -1.01 -0.72
N VAL A 102 16.11 -0.20 -1.78
CA VAL A 102 17.30 0.45 -2.35
C VAL A 102 17.66 1.73 -1.60
N MET A 103 16.67 2.38 -0.99
CA MET A 103 16.83 3.60 -0.20
C MET A 103 16.09 3.49 1.12
N PRO A 104 16.53 4.19 2.17
CA PRO A 104 15.77 4.30 3.39
C PRO A 104 14.40 4.93 3.12
N LEU A 105 13.37 4.48 3.85
CA LEU A 105 12.04 5.10 3.89
C LEU A 105 11.87 5.91 5.17
N LEU A 106 11.67 7.22 5.01
CA LEU A 106 11.21 8.08 6.08
C LEU A 106 9.68 8.21 6.02
N ALA A 107 8.98 7.73 7.04
CA ALA A 107 7.55 8.00 7.21
C ALA A 107 7.34 9.36 7.89
N VAL A 108 6.60 10.24 7.23
CA VAL A 108 6.28 11.60 7.70
C VAL A 108 4.76 11.74 7.74
N PRO A 109 4.14 12.04 8.89
CA PRO A 109 2.72 12.34 8.91
C PRO A 109 2.47 13.75 8.36
N VAL A 110 1.22 14.08 8.06
CA VAL A 110 0.91 15.47 7.76
C VAL A 110 0.89 16.28 9.06
N ILE A 111 1.81 17.24 9.16
CA ILE A 111 2.05 18.04 10.36
C ILE A 111 1.12 19.26 10.33
N GLY A 112 0.58 19.66 11.49
CA GLY A 112 -0.20 20.91 11.62
C GLY A 112 -1.66 20.82 11.17
N ILE A 113 -2.21 19.61 11.01
CA ILE A 113 -3.64 19.39 10.70
C ILE A 113 -4.48 19.16 11.97
N GLU A 114 -3.92 18.59 13.04
CA GLU A 114 -4.62 18.37 14.31
C GLU A 114 -4.22 19.46 15.33
N GLY A 115 -5.20 20.05 16.02
CA GLY A 115 -4.99 21.15 16.99
C GLY A 115 -5.32 22.56 16.47
N GLY A 116 -5.98 23.37 17.31
CA GLY A 116 -6.68 24.62 16.97
C GLY A 116 -5.83 25.88 16.79
N GLY A 117 -4.80 25.86 15.93
CA GLY A 117 -3.97 27.04 15.63
C GLY A 117 -4.08 27.62 14.21
N HIS A 118 -4.47 26.80 13.22
CA HIS A 118 -4.59 27.20 11.81
C HIS A 118 -6.01 26.97 11.34
N SER A 119 -6.88 27.96 11.58
CA SER A 119 -8.29 27.89 11.23
C SER A 119 -8.57 28.08 9.75
N ASP A 120 -7.64 28.67 8.96
CA ASP A 120 -7.98 29.10 7.60
C ASP A 120 -7.03 28.61 6.49
N ASP A 121 -5.93 27.89 6.79
CA ASP A 121 -4.86 27.68 5.80
C ASP A 121 -4.13 26.32 5.79
N ARG A 122 -4.83 25.24 6.19
CA ARG A 122 -4.22 23.90 6.21
C ARG A 122 -3.91 23.36 4.82
N GLY A 123 -4.62 23.84 3.80
CA GLY A 123 -4.30 23.59 2.40
C GLY A 123 -2.92 24.11 1.99
N GLU A 124 -2.55 25.31 2.43
CA GLU A 124 -1.22 25.86 2.20
C GLU A 124 -0.13 25.09 2.94
N VAL A 125 -0.38 24.64 4.17
CA VAL A 125 0.56 23.76 4.89
C VAL A 125 0.86 22.48 4.08
N VAL A 126 -0.18 21.79 3.58
CA VAL A 126 0.00 20.60 2.75
C VAL A 126 0.79 20.91 1.48
N ARG A 127 0.49 22.03 0.81
CA ARG A 127 1.18 22.48 -0.40
C ARG A 127 2.65 22.78 -0.17
N LEU A 128 2.96 23.58 0.86
CA LEU A 128 4.32 23.93 1.22
C LEU A 128 5.13 22.70 1.66
N LEU A 129 4.50 21.80 2.44
CA LEU A 129 5.14 20.56 2.87
C LEU A 129 5.45 19.65 1.69
N LEU A 130 4.50 19.43 0.77
CA LEU A 130 4.72 18.63 -0.43
C LEU A 130 5.87 19.21 -1.27
N GLN A 131 5.85 20.51 -1.56
CA GLN A 131 6.90 21.17 -2.34
C GLN A 131 8.27 21.00 -1.68
N ALA A 132 8.38 21.26 -0.38
CA ALA A 132 9.65 21.17 0.33
C ALA A 132 10.18 19.72 0.40
N LEU A 133 9.31 18.74 0.62
CA LEU A 133 9.70 17.33 0.61
C LEU A 133 10.12 16.86 -0.80
N LEU A 134 9.47 17.36 -1.86
CA LEU A 134 9.88 17.11 -3.24
C LEU A 134 11.30 17.64 -3.51
N ASP A 135 11.63 18.83 -3.00
CA ASP A 135 12.97 19.40 -3.09
C ASP A 135 13.99 18.55 -2.30
N VAL A 136 13.62 18.07 -1.10
CA VAL A 136 14.49 17.17 -0.32
C VAL A 136 14.80 15.88 -1.05
N VAL A 137 13.79 15.16 -1.55
CA VAL A 137 14.02 13.88 -2.23
C VAL A 137 14.69 14.06 -3.59
N ALA A 138 14.76 15.28 -4.13
CA ALA A 138 15.58 15.57 -5.29
C ALA A 138 17.08 15.56 -4.99
N ASP A 139 17.47 16.08 -3.82
CA ASP A 139 18.87 16.29 -3.45
C ASP A 139 19.41 15.21 -2.50
N CYS A 140 18.54 14.48 -1.81
CA CYS A 140 18.90 13.47 -0.82
C CYS A 140 18.61 12.04 -1.33
N PRO A 141 19.47 11.05 -1.02
CA PRO A 141 19.24 9.64 -1.32
C PRO A 141 18.28 9.00 -0.29
N LEU A 142 17.07 9.55 -0.18
CA LEU A 142 16.07 9.19 0.82
C LEU A 142 14.69 9.13 0.17
N ASP A 143 13.97 8.04 0.36
CA ASP A 143 12.55 7.99 0.03
C ASP A 143 11.72 8.50 1.21
N VAL A 144 10.67 9.26 0.92
CA VAL A 144 9.77 9.82 1.93
C VAL A 144 8.36 9.33 1.65
N ALA A 145 7.69 8.77 2.65
CA ALA A 145 6.26 8.49 2.62
C ALA A 145 5.52 9.54 3.45
N LEU A 146 4.83 10.46 2.77
CA LEU A 146 3.88 11.35 3.41
C LEU A 146 2.59 10.56 3.71
N VAL A 147 2.41 10.20 4.98
CA VAL A 147 1.31 9.36 5.45
C VAL A 147 0.12 10.22 5.80
N THR A 148 -1.01 9.90 5.18
CA THR A 148 -2.27 10.67 5.24
C THR A 148 -3.38 9.75 5.76
N PRO A 149 -3.81 9.84 7.03
CA PRO A 149 -4.76 8.88 7.59
C PRO A 149 -6.21 9.14 7.16
N GLU A 150 -6.58 10.41 7.01
CA GLU A 150 -7.93 10.82 6.64
C GLU A 150 -8.09 10.93 5.12
N ARG A 151 -9.27 10.55 4.62
CA ARG A 151 -9.56 10.58 3.19
C ARG A 151 -9.51 12.00 2.61
N SER A 152 -9.98 13.02 3.33
CA SER A 152 -9.92 14.40 2.87
C SER A 152 -8.47 14.92 2.82
N VAL A 153 -7.66 14.62 3.84
CA VAL A 153 -6.23 14.96 3.84
C VAL A 153 -5.51 14.31 2.67
N HIS A 154 -5.76 13.01 2.42
CA HIS A 154 -5.17 12.29 1.29
C HIS A 154 -5.61 12.88 -0.06
N GLY A 155 -6.92 13.13 -0.23
CA GLY A 155 -7.47 13.74 -1.44
C GLY A 155 -6.91 15.13 -1.72
N ALA A 156 -6.74 15.96 -0.68
CA ALA A 156 -6.15 17.29 -0.78
C ALA A 156 -4.66 17.20 -1.15
N ALA A 157 -3.90 16.31 -0.52
CA ALA A 157 -2.50 16.08 -0.84
C ALA A 157 -2.31 15.64 -2.30
N GLN A 158 -3.13 14.70 -2.79
CA GLN A 158 -3.09 14.24 -4.19
C GLN A 158 -3.55 15.30 -5.19
N HIS A 159 -4.51 16.16 -4.81
CA HIS A 159 -4.92 17.31 -5.61
C HIS A 159 -3.76 18.29 -5.78
N VAL A 160 -3.18 18.73 -4.68
CA VAL A 160 -2.04 19.67 -4.67
C VAL A 160 -0.83 19.08 -5.37
N ARG A 161 -0.56 17.79 -5.20
CA ARG A 161 0.49 17.06 -5.92
C ARG A 161 0.39 17.22 -7.44
N GLY A 162 -0.81 17.33 -7.99
CA GLY A 162 -1.04 17.58 -9.40
C GLY A 162 -0.55 18.96 -9.88
N GLU A 163 -0.44 19.93 -8.98
CA GLU A 163 0.02 21.30 -9.26
C GLU A 163 1.54 21.45 -9.14
N VAL A 164 2.17 20.72 -8.21
CA VAL A 164 3.60 20.86 -7.84
C VAL A 164 4.51 19.79 -8.46
N ARG A 165 4.02 19.03 -9.44
CA ARG A 165 4.63 17.80 -9.95
C ARG A 165 6.10 17.98 -10.42
N PRO A 166 7.03 17.13 -9.96
CA PRO A 166 8.30 16.90 -10.65
C PRO A 166 8.17 15.71 -11.61
N ASP A 167 8.38 15.96 -12.90
CA ASP A 167 8.42 14.93 -13.95
C ASP A 167 9.54 13.91 -13.69
N ARG A 168 9.20 12.67 -13.31
CA ARG A 168 10.21 11.61 -13.05
C ARG A 168 9.90 10.23 -13.60
N PHE A 169 8.89 10.09 -14.45
CA PHE A 169 8.59 8.82 -15.12
C PHE A 169 8.82 8.96 -16.62
N ALA A 170 9.18 7.85 -17.27
CA ALA A 170 9.11 7.78 -18.73
C ALA A 170 7.63 7.79 -19.17
N ASP A 171 7.34 8.38 -20.34
CA ASP A 171 5.97 8.59 -20.84
C ASP A 171 5.12 7.30 -20.82
N GLU A 172 5.71 6.15 -21.19
CA GLU A 172 5.03 4.84 -21.21
C GLU A 172 4.50 4.42 -19.83
N GLN A 173 5.27 4.66 -18.76
CA GLN A 173 4.89 4.29 -17.39
C GLN A 173 3.79 5.20 -16.86
N LEU A 174 3.84 6.48 -17.22
CA LEU A 174 2.79 7.43 -16.87
C LEU A 174 1.48 7.11 -17.54
N ASP A 175 1.53 6.78 -18.83
CA ASP A 175 0.34 6.41 -19.59
C ASP A 175 -0.32 5.15 -19.00
N GLU A 176 0.48 4.14 -18.67
CA GLU A 176 -0.06 2.92 -18.05
C GLU A 176 -0.55 3.19 -16.61
N ALA A 177 0.15 4.01 -15.81
CA ALA A 177 -0.32 4.41 -14.49
C ALA A 177 -1.65 5.16 -14.55
N ALA A 178 -1.80 6.11 -15.47
CA ALA A 178 -3.03 6.85 -15.71
C ALA A 178 -4.18 5.94 -16.16
N ARG A 179 -3.89 4.96 -17.02
CA ARG A 179 -4.86 3.97 -17.47
C ARG A 179 -5.35 3.10 -16.31
N LEU A 180 -4.43 2.50 -15.55
CA LEU A 180 -4.75 1.65 -14.40
C LEU A 180 -5.49 2.42 -13.30
N GLY A 181 -5.04 3.63 -12.96
CA GLY A 181 -5.70 4.48 -11.98
C GLY A 181 -7.11 4.89 -12.43
N THR A 182 -7.30 5.19 -13.71
CA THR A 182 -8.64 5.45 -14.26
C THR A 182 -9.55 4.23 -14.20
N LEU A 183 -9.02 3.02 -14.39
CA LEU A 183 -9.78 1.78 -14.22
C LEU A 183 -10.17 1.57 -12.75
N ALA A 184 -9.24 1.80 -11.81
CA ALA A 184 -9.50 1.71 -10.37
C ALA A 184 -10.60 2.69 -9.96
N ARG A 185 -10.47 3.98 -10.33
CA ARG A 185 -11.47 5.03 -10.05
C ARG A 185 -12.86 4.71 -10.58
N LYS A 186 -12.95 4.01 -11.72
CA LYS A 186 -14.21 3.56 -12.34
C LYS A 186 -14.75 2.24 -11.77
N GLY A 187 -14.08 1.65 -10.78
CA GLY A 187 -14.41 0.32 -10.24
C GLY A 187 -14.29 -0.80 -11.29
N ARG A 188 -13.36 -0.67 -12.24
CA ARG A 188 -13.12 -1.65 -13.32
C ARG A 188 -11.80 -2.39 -13.17
N LEU A 189 -11.01 -2.07 -12.15
CA LEU A 189 -9.76 -2.74 -11.82
C LEU A 189 -9.99 -3.72 -10.67
N ALA A 190 -9.43 -4.92 -10.79
CA ALA A 190 -9.27 -5.86 -9.69
C ALA A 190 -7.78 -6.13 -9.47
N LEU A 191 -7.41 -6.52 -8.25
CA LEU A 191 -6.02 -6.78 -7.89
C LEU A 191 -5.74 -8.28 -7.87
N PHE A 192 -4.56 -8.67 -8.34
CA PHE A 192 -3.98 -9.97 -8.05
C PHE A 192 -2.56 -9.78 -7.56
N PHE A 193 -2.21 -10.32 -6.40
CA PHE A 193 -0.85 -10.17 -5.89
C PHE A 193 -0.28 -11.43 -5.28
N GLY A 194 1.04 -11.57 -5.38
CA GLY A 194 1.80 -12.72 -4.88
C GLY A 194 2.83 -12.34 -3.83
N ALA A 195 3.66 -13.32 -3.46
CA ALA A 195 4.56 -13.21 -2.32
C ALA A 195 5.61 -12.11 -2.48
N GLY A 196 5.90 -11.67 -3.71
CA GLY A 196 6.81 -10.55 -3.98
C GLY A 196 6.35 -9.24 -3.32
N LEU A 197 5.05 -9.06 -3.08
CA LEU A 197 4.52 -7.89 -2.37
C LEU A 197 4.85 -7.91 -0.87
N SER A 198 4.96 -9.11 -0.26
CA SER A 198 5.22 -9.32 1.17
C SER A 198 6.71 -9.42 1.51
N VAL A 199 7.58 -9.59 0.52
CA VAL A 199 9.05 -9.61 0.75
C VAL A 199 9.56 -8.32 1.39
N PRO A 200 9.17 -7.11 0.94
CA PRO A 200 9.55 -5.86 1.60
C PRO A 200 8.91 -5.62 2.97
N ALA A 201 8.04 -6.52 3.45
CA ALA A 201 7.56 -6.54 4.84
C ALA A 201 8.32 -7.56 5.73
N GLY A 202 9.32 -8.24 5.17
CA GLY A 202 10.13 -9.24 5.85
C GLY A 202 9.66 -10.68 5.71
N LEU A 203 8.56 -10.93 4.99
CA LEU A 203 8.09 -12.29 4.74
C LEU A 203 8.93 -12.97 3.65
N PRO A 204 9.07 -14.31 3.71
CA PRO A 204 9.80 -15.04 2.69
C PRO A 204 8.99 -15.16 1.40
N GLY A 205 9.66 -15.02 0.26
CA GLY A 205 9.12 -15.54 -1.01
C GLY A 205 9.04 -17.08 -0.99
N TRP A 206 8.36 -17.68 -1.98
CA TRP A 206 8.10 -19.13 -2.00
C TRP A 206 9.35 -20.00 -1.83
N ARG A 207 10.45 -19.66 -2.51
CA ARG A 207 11.72 -20.41 -2.39
C ARG A 207 12.28 -20.35 -0.97
N ALA A 208 12.38 -19.14 -0.41
CA ALA A 208 12.90 -18.94 0.94
C ALA A 208 12.03 -19.62 2.00
N MET A 209 10.70 -19.67 1.80
CA MET A 209 9.78 -20.41 2.66
C MET A 209 10.07 -21.91 2.61
N LEU A 210 10.21 -22.51 1.42
CA LEU A 210 10.57 -23.92 1.28
C LEU A 210 11.94 -24.22 1.91
N ASP A 211 12.92 -23.32 1.80
CA ASP A 211 14.24 -23.47 2.42
C ASP A 211 14.13 -23.48 3.96
N ARG A 212 13.32 -22.58 4.56
CA ARG A 212 13.04 -22.57 6.01
C ARG A 212 12.37 -23.87 6.47
N LEU A 213 11.39 -24.35 5.72
CA LEU A 213 10.71 -25.62 6.01
C LEU A 213 11.64 -26.83 5.87
N ALA A 214 12.57 -26.80 4.90
CA ALA A 214 13.57 -27.83 4.71
C ALA A 214 14.52 -27.93 5.90
N GLN A 215 14.98 -26.77 6.41
CA GLN A 215 15.78 -26.69 7.62
C GLN A 215 15.04 -27.27 8.84
N GLU A 216 13.77 -26.88 9.05
CA GLU A 216 12.93 -27.44 10.11
C GLU A 216 12.76 -28.97 9.97
N ALA A 217 12.61 -29.47 8.75
CA ALA A 217 12.47 -30.89 8.44
C ALA A 217 13.80 -31.69 8.48
N GLY A 218 14.93 -31.06 8.84
CA GLY A 218 16.26 -31.68 8.79
C GLY A 218 16.62 -32.18 7.38
N THR A 219 16.17 -31.45 6.35
CA THR A 219 16.40 -31.77 4.94
C THR A 219 17.32 -30.72 4.35
N ASP A 220 18.36 -31.18 3.68
CA ASP A 220 19.25 -30.31 2.93
C ASP A 220 18.51 -29.64 1.75
N PRO A 221 18.40 -28.30 1.72
CA PRO A 221 17.74 -27.56 0.63
C PRO A 221 18.37 -27.85 -0.75
N GLU A 222 19.67 -28.14 -0.84
CA GLU A 222 20.31 -28.45 -2.12
C GLU A 222 19.76 -29.74 -2.74
N ARG A 223 19.35 -30.70 -1.90
CA ARG A 223 18.71 -31.94 -2.37
C ARG A 223 17.30 -31.69 -2.91
N LEU A 224 16.65 -30.61 -2.48
CA LEU A 224 15.33 -30.19 -2.96
C LEU A 224 15.42 -29.44 -4.30
N GLY A 225 16.52 -28.75 -4.58
CA GLY A 225 16.68 -27.90 -5.77
C GLY A 225 16.51 -28.60 -7.13
N ARG A 226 16.55 -29.94 -7.19
CA ARG A 226 16.29 -30.73 -8.41
C ARG A 226 14.81 -31.04 -8.65
N LEU A 227 13.96 -30.79 -7.66
CA LEU A 227 12.52 -31.04 -7.72
C LEU A 227 11.78 -29.75 -8.07
N SER A 228 10.60 -29.88 -8.69
CA SER A 228 9.67 -28.76 -8.80
C SER A 228 9.25 -28.28 -7.41
N ARG A 229 8.88 -27.00 -7.28
CA ARG A 229 8.46 -26.41 -5.99
C ARG A 229 7.33 -27.21 -5.31
N LEU A 230 6.37 -27.71 -6.09
CA LEU A 230 5.27 -28.55 -5.60
C LEU A 230 5.74 -29.91 -5.09
N ASP A 231 6.76 -30.50 -5.73
CA ASP A 231 7.34 -31.78 -5.31
C ASP A 231 8.25 -31.62 -4.10
N GLN A 232 8.94 -30.49 -3.96
CA GLN A 232 9.66 -30.11 -2.75
C GLN A 232 8.68 -30.05 -1.57
N ALA A 233 7.58 -29.30 -1.71
CA ALA A 233 6.52 -29.21 -0.70
C ALA A 233 5.93 -30.60 -0.37
N GLN A 234 5.69 -31.44 -1.38
CA GLN A 234 5.17 -32.79 -1.16
C GLN A 234 6.13 -33.68 -0.36
N LEU A 235 7.44 -33.55 -0.59
CA LEU A 235 8.46 -34.25 0.18
C LEU A 235 8.52 -33.71 1.62
N LEU A 236 8.44 -32.40 1.80
CA LEU A 236 8.42 -31.76 3.12
C LEU A 236 7.20 -32.20 3.92
N GLN A 237 6.01 -32.32 3.32
CA GLN A 237 4.81 -32.84 3.98
C GLN A 237 5.00 -34.25 4.58
N ARG A 238 5.85 -35.09 3.96
CA ARG A 238 6.15 -36.43 4.51
C ARG A 238 6.99 -36.38 5.78
N ARG A 239 7.74 -35.29 5.99
CA ARG A 239 8.60 -35.07 7.16
C ARG A 239 7.95 -34.15 8.20
N LEU A 240 7.08 -33.26 7.74
CA LEU A 240 6.29 -32.32 8.54
C LEU A 240 4.80 -32.63 8.31
N PRO A 241 4.21 -33.57 9.08
CA PRO A 241 2.81 -33.97 8.89
C PRO A 241 1.82 -32.81 9.03
N GLN A 242 2.15 -31.80 9.84
CA GLN A 242 1.41 -30.55 10.02
C GLN A 242 2.05 -29.41 9.19
N LEU A 243 2.14 -29.62 7.88
CA LEU A 243 2.83 -28.68 6.97
C LEU A 243 2.25 -27.26 7.04
N GLY A 244 0.92 -27.12 7.18
CA GLY A 244 0.27 -25.82 7.30
C GLY A 244 0.74 -25.02 8.51
N GLU A 245 0.85 -25.66 9.68
CA GLU A 245 1.38 -25.00 10.88
C GLU A 245 2.86 -24.65 10.73
N ALA A 246 3.64 -25.51 10.07
CA ALA A 246 5.03 -25.21 9.76
C ALA A 246 5.16 -24.01 8.81
N VAL A 247 4.27 -23.89 7.81
CA VAL A 247 4.20 -22.71 6.94
C VAL A 247 3.93 -21.46 7.77
N VAL A 248 2.92 -21.47 8.64
CA VAL A 248 2.60 -20.31 9.52
C VAL A 248 3.80 -19.92 10.38
N ARG A 249 4.46 -20.89 11.03
CA ARG A 249 5.69 -20.63 11.80
C ARG A 249 6.82 -20.06 10.94
N SER A 250 6.97 -20.54 9.70
CA SER A 250 8.02 -20.09 8.79
C SER A 250 7.83 -18.66 8.28
N LEU A 251 6.59 -18.16 8.26
CA LEU A 251 6.29 -16.78 7.89
C LEU A 251 6.69 -15.81 9.01
N GLY A 252 6.51 -16.21 10.27
CA GLY A 252 6.79 -15.39 11.45
C GLY A 252 5.65 -14.42 11.80
N GLU A 253 5.86 -13.62 12.84
CA GLU A 253 4.93 -12.56 13.24
C GLU A 253 5.29 -11.28 12.48
N HIS A 254 4.54 -11.00 11.41
CA HIS A 254 4.69 -9.80 10.60
C HIS A 254 3.35 -9.06 10.52
N ASP A 255 3.34 -7.91 11.17
CA ASP A 255 2.10 -7.19 11.48
C ASP A 255 1.97 -5.86 10.75
N ARG A 256 3.08 -5.39 10.14
CA ARG A 256 3.15 -4.12 9.42
C ARG A 256 3.21 -4.37 7.92
N PRO A 257 2.20 -3.90 7.17
CA PRO A 257 2.23 -3.93 5.70
C PRO A 257 3.45 -3.21 5.11
N SER A 258 3.95 -3.73 3.99
CA SER A 258 4.94 -3.01 3.17
C SER A 258 4.33 -1.78 2.49
N LEU A 259 5.18 -0.88 1.99
CA LEU A 259 4.73 0.26 1.18
C LEU A 259 3.87 -0.19 -0.02
N GLY A 260 4.24 -1.28 -0.68
CA GLY A 260 3.42 -1.86 -1.76
C GLY A 260 1.99 -2.23 -1.33
N HIS A 261 1.79 -2.78 -0.13
CA HIS A 261 0.45 -3.07 0.39
C HIS A 261 -0.35 -1.79 0.62
N ALA A 262 0.27 -0.77 1.22
CA ALA A 262 -0.38 0.52 1.46
C ALA A 262 -0.79 1.20 0.15
N LEU A 263 0.08 1.18 -0.87
CA LEU A 263 -0.21 1.72 -2.19
C LEU A 263 -1.30 0.92 -2.93
N LEU A 264 -1.35 -0.42 -2.79
CA LEU A 264 -2.44 -1.22 -3.34
C LEU A 264 -3.77 -0.98 -2.62
N ALA A 265 -3.73 -0.79 -1.31
CA ALA A 265 -4.92 -0.44 -0.54
C ALA A 265 -5.46 0.90 -1.05
N ASP A 266 -4.61 1.92 -1.20
CA ASP A 266 -4.96 3.28 -1.66
C ASP A 266 -5.79 3.30 -2.96
N LEU A 267 -5.58 2.33 -3.86
CA LEU A 267 -6.32 2.24 -5.13
C LEU A 267 -7.84 2.08 -4.98
N GLY A 268 -8.36 1.74 -3.79
CA GLY A 268 -9.81 1.67 -3.60
C GLY A 268 -10.49 0.47 -4.27
N CYS A 269 -9.74 -0.53 -4.75
CA CYS A 269 -10.30 -1.70 -5.43
C CYS A 269 -11.17 -2.53 -4.47
N ARG A 270 -12.37 -2.90 -4.92
CA ARG A 270 -13.33 -3.67 -4.12
C ARG A 270 -13.07 -5.16 -4.16
N GLU A 271 -12.51 -5.64 -5.27
CA GLU A 271 -12.21 -7.04 -5.49
C GLU A 271 -10.70 -7.27 -5.65
N ALA A 272 -10.17 -8.19 -4.84
CA ALA A 272 -8.78 -8.59 -4.89
C ALA A 272 -8.64 -10.11 -4.76
N ALA A 273 -7.55 -10.66 -5.30
CA ALA A 273 -7.17 -12.06 -5.17
C ALA A 273 -5.68 -12.18 -4.83
N THR A 274 -5.31 -13.22 -4.10
CA THR A 274 -3.91 -13.47 -3.76
C THR A 274 -3.62 -14.95 -3.55
N THR A 275 -2.35 -15.32 -3.73
CA THR A 275 -1.78 -16.60 -3.34
C THR A 275 -1.02 -16.53 -2.00
N ASN A 276 -1.00 -15.36 -1.36
CA ASN A 276 -0.35 -15.15 -0.07
C ASN A 276 -1.23 -15.64 1.08
N TYR A 277 -0.57 -16.10 2.15
CA TYR A 277 -1.24 -16.56 3.36
C TYR A 277 -1.42 -15.44 4.39
N ASP A 278 -0.51 -14.46 4.38
CA ASP A 278 -0.44 -13.36 5.36
C ASP A 278 -1.64 -12.41 5.28
N GLN A 279 -1.81 -11.56 6.29
CA GLN A 279 -2.95 -10.63 6.42
C GLN A 279 -2.55 -9.16 6.20
N LEU A 280 -1.44 -8.91 5.49
CA LEU A 280 -0.88 -7.56 5.36
C LEU A 280 -1.74 -6.65 4.48
N TYR A 281 -2.38 -7.19 3.45
CA TYR A 281 -3.27 -6.38 2.61
C TYR A 281 -4.51 -5.93 3.38
N GLU A 282 -5.13 -6.84 4.14
CA GLU A 282 -6.29 -6.55 4.98
C GLU A 282 -5.99 -5.43 5.97
N ARG A 283 -4.85 -5.53 6.66
CA ARG A 283 -4.37 -4.51 7.61
C ARG A 283 -4.08 -3.17 6.91
N ALA A 284 -3.52 -3.21 5.70
CA ALA A 284 -3.30 -1.99 4.91
C ALA A 284 -4.63 -1.30 4.53
N VAL A 285 -5.67 -2.06 4.19
CA VAL A 285 -7.01 -1.51 3.94
C VAL A 285 -7.60 -0.90 5.20
N GLU A 286 -7.52 -1.59 6.34
CA GLU A 286 -7.99 -1.07 7.64
C GLU A 286 -7.26 0.22 8.05
N ALA A 287 -5.95 0.30 7.79
CA ALA A 287 -5.15 1.48 8.07
C ALA A 287 -5.61 2.74 7.29
N THR A 288 -6.34 2.57 6.18
CA THR A 288 -6.94 3.69 5.44
C THR A 288 -8.28 4.17 6.02
N GLY A 289 -8.74 3.55 7.11
CA GLY A 289 -10.05 3.79 7.72
C GLY A 289 -11.21 3.08 7.01
N ARG A 290 -10.94 2.30 5.96
CA ARG A 290 -11.96 1.45 5.31
C ARG A 290 -12.18 0.15 6.09
N PRO A 291 -13.38 -0.46 6.00
CA PRO A 291 -13.62 -1.78 6.57
C PRO A 291 -12.66 -2.83 5.99
N ARG A 292 -12.22 -3.77 6.83
CA ARG A 292 -11.50 -4.96 6.41
C ARG A 292 -12.27 -5.68 5.29
N PRO A 293 -11.63 -6.04 4.17
CA PRO A 293 -12.29 -6.81 3.13
C PRO A 293 -12.68 -8.20 3.65
N ALA A 294 -13.83 -8.71 3.20
CA ALA A 294 -14.25 -10.07 3.53
C ALA A 294 -13.30 -11.09 2.89
N VAL A 295 -12.76 -12.02 3.68
CA VAL A 295 -11.79 -13.01 3.19
C VAL A 295 -12.51 -14.26 2.68
N LEU A 296 -12.52 -14.43 1.36
CA LEU A 296 -13.08 -15.60 0.70
C LEU A 296 -12.09 -16.76 0.66
N PRO A 297 -12.56 -18.02 0.80
CA PRO A 297 -13.97 -18.45 0.81
C PRO A 297 -14.63 -18.55 2.20
N TRP A 298 -14.03 -18.00 3.26
CA TRP A 298 -14.46 -18.28 4.64
C TRP A 298 -15.43 -17.25 5.23
N GLU A 299 -15.55 -16.08 4.63
CA GLU A 299 -16.38 -14.98 5.11
C GLU A 299 -17.48 -14.62 4.09
N ALA A 300 -18.57 -14.03 4.57
CA ALA A 300 -19.64 -13.56 3.68
C ALA A 300 -19.20 -12.27 2.96
N VAL A 301 -19.54 -12.17 1.67
CA VAL A 301 -19.17 -11.01 0.84
C VAL A 301 -19.88 -9.74 1.34
N GLY A 302 -19.09 -8.71 1.64
CA GLY A 302 -19.56 -7.34 1.86
C GLY A 302 -19.28 -6.44 0.64
N ASP A 303 -19.04 -5.15 0.89
CA ASP A 303 -18.73 -4.18 -0.17
C ASP A 303 -17.38 -4.41 -0.86
N SER A 304 -16.44 -5.03 -0.14
CA SER A 304 -15.12 -5.43 -0.63
C SER A 304 -14.77 -6.82 -0.15
N TRP A 305 -13.96 -7.54 -0.95
CA TRP A 305 -13.54 -8.89 -0.65
C TRP A 305 -12.15 -9.21 -1.19
N LEU A 306 -11.48 -10.13 -0.50
CA LEU A 306 -10.17 -10.69 -0.86
C LEU A 306 -10.30 -12.20 -1.01
N LEU A 307 -10.03 -12.72 -2.21
CA LEU A 307 -9.97 -14.16 -2.46
C LEU A 307 -8.56 -14.69 -2.20
N LYS A 308 -8.40 -15.52 -1.17
CA LYS A 308 -7.14 -16.23 -0.92
C LYS A 308 -7.19 -17.62 -1.53
N LEU A 309 -6.41 -17.82 -2.58
CA LEU A 309 -6.40 -19.06 -3.33
C LEU A 309 -5.72 -20.19 -2.56
N HIS A 310 -4.65 -19.91 -1.82
CA HIS A 310 -3.81 -20.97 -1.23
C HIS A 310 -4.06 -21.20 0.25
N GLY A 311 -4.96 -20.47 0.90
CA GLY A 311 -5.20 -20.57 2.33
C GLY A 311 -4.88 -19.27 3.07
N ASP A 312 -4.98 -19.31 4.39
CA ASP A 312 -4.77 -18.16 5.28
C ASP A 312 -3.99 -18.58 6.53
N VAL A 313 -3.13 -17.69 7.05
CA VAL A 313 -2.35 -17.96 8.28
C VAL A 313 -3.22 -18.23 9.51
N SER A 314 -4.43 -17.68 9.58
CA SER A 314 -5.39 -17.95 10.66
C SER A 314 -6.04 -19.33 10.57
N ARG A 315 -5.86 -20.03 9.44
CA ARG A 315 -6.44 -21.35 9.15
C ARG A 315 -5.36 -22.29 8.57
N PRO A 316 -4.41 -22.77 9.39
CA PRO A 316 -3.29 -23.60 8.91
C PRO A 316 -3.73 -24.83 8.11
N GLU A 317 -4.91 -25.39 8.41
CA GLU A 317 -5.50 -26.53 7.71
C GLU A 317 -5.93 -26.23 6.25
N SER A 318 -6.06 -24.95 5.90
CA SER A 318 -6.41 -24.49 4.55
C SER A 318 -5.22 -24.33 3.61
N VAL A 319 -3.99 -24.42 4.13
CA VAL A 319 -2.76 -24.19 3.37
C VAL A 319 -2.62 -25.20 2.23
N THR A 320 -2.53 -24.68 1.02
CA THR A 320 -2.34 -25.41 -0.24
C THR A 320 -0.93 -25.18 -0.74
N LEU A 321 -0.06 -26.20 -0.59
CA LEU A 321 1.37 -26.08 -0.96
C LEU A 321 1.87 -27.25 -1.80
N THR A 322 1.31 -28.46 -1.62
CA THR A 322 1.82 -29.67 -2.28
C THR A 322 1.12 -29.93 -3.60
N ARG A 323 1.75 -30.73 -4.48
CA ARG A 323 1.10 -31.20 -5.72
C ARG A 323 -0.24 -31.90 -5.44
N ARG A 324 -0.36 -32.64 -4.33
CA ARG A 324 -1.62 -33.29 -3.94
C ARG A 324 -2.70 -32.28 -3.55
N ASP A 325 -2.34 -31.22 -2.84
CA ASP A 325 -3.29 -30.17 -2.47
C ASP A 325 -3.80 -29.46 -3.73
N PHE A 326 -2.91 -29.17 -4.69
CA PHE A 326 -3.26 -28.62 -6.00
C PHE A 326 -4.16 -29.53 -6.84
N VAL A 327 -3.99 -30.86 -6.79
CA VAL A 327 -4.90 -31.80 -7.49
C VAL A 327 -6.26 -31.89 -6.78
N ARG A 328 -6.27 -31.86 -5.44
CA ARG A 328 -7.52 -31.79 -4.65
C ARG A 328 -8.25 -30.46 -4.83
N PHE A 329 -7.51 -29.40 -5.11
CA PHE A 329 -8.01 -28.08 -5.50
C PHE A 329 -9.04 -28.15 -6.62
N ASP A 330 -8.84 -29.04 -7.59
CA ASP A 330 -9.73 -29.25 -8.73
C ASP A 330 -11.07 -29.94 -8.36
N ALA A 331 -11.16 -30.56 -7.19
CA ALA A 331 -12.37 -31.18 -6.69
C ALA A 331 -13.11 -30.30 -5.66
N ASP A 332 -12.38 -29.71 -4.72
CA ASP A 332 -12.94 -29.04 -3.52
C ASP A 332 -12.94 -27.49 -3.62
N VAL A 333 -12.09 -26.89 -4.47
CA VAL A 333 -11.86 -25.43 -4.56
C VAL A 333 -12.26 -24.83 -5.91
N ARG A 334 -12.93 -25.61 -6.79
CA ARG A 334 -13.56 -25.12 -8.04
C ARG A 334 -14.30 -23.77 -7.91
N PRO A 335 -15.03 -23.48 -6.81
CA PRO A 335 -15.67 -22.18 -6.65
C PRO A 335 -14.70 -20.99 -6.62
N ALA A 336 -13.51 -21.14 -6.03
CA ALA A 336 -12.51 -20.06 -6.00
C ALA A 336 -11.91 -19.81 -7.39
N GLY A 337 -11.62 -20.89 -8.14
CA GLY A 337 -11.21 -20.78 -9.55
C GLY A 337 -12.28 -20.07 -10.40
N ALA A 338 -13.56 -20.42 -10.21
CA ALA A 338 -14.68 -19.77 -10.89
C ALA A 338 -14.81 -18.27 -10.54
N LEU A 339 -14.53 -17.89 -9.28
CA LEU A 339 -14.49 -16.47 -8.88
C LEU A 339 -13.35 -15.71 -9.56
N LEU A 340 -12.15 -16.30 -9.66
CA LEU A 340 -11.05 -15.69 -10.39
C LEU A 340 -11.37 -15.56 -11.89
N GLN A 341 -12.00 -16.57 -12.49
CA GLN A 341 -12.47 -16.50 -13.88
C GLN A 341 -13.52 -15.40 -14.06
N ALA A 342 -14.48 -15.28 -13.14
CA ALA A 342 -15.46 -14.21 -13.15
C ALA A 342 -14.80 -12.84 -13.03
N LEU A 343 -13.77 -12.68 -12.20
CA LEU A 343 -12.97 -11.45 -12.13
C LEU A 343 -12.33 -11.12 -13.48
N LEU A 344 -11.64 -12.09 -14.10
CA LEU A 344 -10.98 -11.90 -15.39
C LEU A 344 -11.96 -11.58 -16.54
N LEU A 345 -13.21 -12.01 -16.42
CA LEU A 345 -14.27 -11.70 -17.38
C LEU A 345 -14.91 -10.31 -17.15
N THR A 346 -14.96 -9.84 -15.91
CA THR A 346 -15.74 -8.64 -15.53
C THR A 346 -14.89 -7.41 -15.20
N ARG A 347 -13.61 -7.60 -14.87
CA ARG A 347 -12.66 -6.57 -14.47
C ARG A 347 -11.35 -6.71 -15.26
N HIS A 348 -10.58 -5.63 -15.33
CA HIS A 348 -9.18 -5.69 -15.74
C HIS A 348 -8.35 -6.07 -14.52
N LEU A 349 -7.55 -7.13 -14.60
CA LEU A 349 -6.73 -7.59 -13.48
C LEU A 349 -5.35 -6.90 -13.49
N MET A 350 -4.89 -6.39 -12.35
CA MET A 350 -3.52 -5.90 -12.18
C MET A 350 -2.72 -6.91 -11.35
N LEU A 351 -1.70 -7.52 -11.95
CA LEU A 351 -0.85 -8.52 -11.31
C LEU A 351 0.41 -7.87 -10.73
N VAL A 352 0.62 -8.03 -9.42
CA VAL A 352 1.68 -7.35 -8.67
C VAL A 352 2.46 -8.34 -7.81
N GLY A 353 3.79 -8.38 -7.94
CA GLY A 353 4.63 -9.26 -7.12
C GLY A 353 4.32 -10.76 -7.30
N ALA A 354 3.71 -11.13 -8.42
CA ALA A 354 3.34 -12.50 -8.78
C ALA A 354 4.14 -12.90 -10.03
N SER A 355 4.96 -13.96 -9.91
CA SER A 355 5.82 -14.44 -10.99
C SER A 355 5.08 -15.24 -12.07
N LEU A 356 3.74 -15.35 -12.00
CA LEU A 356 2.93 -16.23 -12.86
C LEU A 356 3.47 -17.68 -12.93
N ASP A 357 4.14 -18.14 -11.88
CA ASP A 357 4.65 -19.51 -11.73
C ASP A 357 3.56 -20.52 -11.33
N ASP A 358 2.39 -20.02 -10.95
CA ASP A 358 1.33 -20.85 -10.43
C ASP A 358 0.54 -21.50 -11.57
N ASP A 359 0.69 -22.81 -11.73
CA ASP A 359 0.04 -23.60 -12.78
C ASP A 359 -1.49 -23.44 -12.78
N ASN A 360 -2.13 -23.26 -11.61
CA ASN A 360 -3.58 -23.07 -11.53
C ASN A 360 -3.98 -21.67 -12.04
N VAL A 361 -3.28 -20.63 -11.61
CA VAL A 361 -3.55 -19.26 -12.08
C VAL A 361 -3.32 -19.15 -13.58
N VAL A 362 -2.21 -19.70 -14.07
CA VAL A 362 -1.88 -19.75 -15.51
C VAL A 362 -2.97 -20.47 -16.30
N ARG A 363 -3.42 -21.63 -15.81
CA ARG A 363 -4.51 -22.38 -16.45
C ARG A 363 -5.80 -21.55 -16.52
N LEU A 364 -6.22 -20.93 -15.41
CA LEU A 364 -7.45 -20.14 -15.36
C LEU A 364 -7.40 -18.91 -16.28
N LEU A 365 -6.24 -18.25 -16.39
CA LEU A 365 -6.00 -17.18 -17.36
C LEU A 365 -6.20 -17.66 -18.80
N ARG A 366 -5.59 -18.81 -19.16
CA ARG A 366 -5.73 -19.42 -20.49
C ARG A 366 -7.17 -19.83 -20.80
N GLU A 367 -7.89 -20.41 -19.84
CA GLU A 367 -9.29 -20.80 -20.02
C GLU A 367 -10.18 -19.58 -20.33
N VAL A 368 -9.98 -18.47 -19.63
CA VAL A 368 -10.74 -17.23 -19.88
C VAL A 368 -10.37 -16.58 -21.21
N GLU A 369 -9.08 -16.62 -21.57
CA GLU A 369 -8.59 -16.14 -22.85
C GLU A 369 -9.28 -16.87 -24.01
N VAL A 370 -9.20 -18.20 -24.05
CA VAL A 370 -9.83 -19.03 -25.10
C VAL A 370 -11.34 -18.78 -25.15
N PHE A 371 -12.00 -18.71 -23.99
CA PHE A 371 -13.43 -18.43 -23.93
C PHE A 371 -13.80 -17.06 -24.54
N ARG A 372 -12.99 -16.03 -24.31
CA ARG A 372 -13.20 -14.70 -24.88
C ARG A 372 -12.99 -14.70 -26.39
N GLU A 373 -11.95 -15.38 -26.86
CA GLU A 373 -11.67 -15.53 -28.30
C GLU A 373 -12.83 -16.23 -29.03
N ASP A 374 -13.34 -17.34 -28.46
CA ASP A 374 -14.50 -18.06 -28.98
C ASP A 374 -15.77 -17.17 -29.03
N CYS A 375 -15.87 -16.21 -28.11
CA CYS A 375 -16.95 -15.20 -28.09
C CYS A 375 -16.68 -13.98 -28.99
N GLY A 376 -15.55 -13.91 -29.69
CA GLY A 376 -15.16 -12.77 -30.54
C GLY A 376 -14.73 -11.52 -29.77
N LEU A 377 -14.39 -11.65 -28.48
CA LEU A 377 -13.83 -10.58 -27.67
C LEU A 377 -12.31 -10.53 -27.79
N SER A 378 -11.75 -9.35 -27.98
CA SER A 378 -10.30 -9.14 -28.09
C SER A 378 -9.77 -8.18 -27.03
N GLY A 379 -8.44 -8.12 -26.92
CA GLY A 379 -7.73 -7.21 -26.03
C GLY A 379 -7.38 -7.83 -24.67
N PRO A 380 -6.42 -7.21 -23.98
CA PRO A 380 -5.80 -7.79 -22.79
C PRO A 380 -6.75 -7.75 -21.59
N ILE A 381 -6.82 -8.86 -20.87
CA ILE A 381 -7.63 -9.01 -19.66
C ILE A 381 -6.90 -8.58 -18.38
N ALA A 382 -5.57 -8.48 -18.47
CA ALA A 382 -4.75 -8.13 -17.33
C ALA A 382 -3.49 -7.35 -17.71
N THR A 383 -2.91 -6.68 -16.71
CA THR A 383 -1.57 -6.07 -16.77
C THR A 383 -0.68 -6.73 -15.75
N VAL A 384 0.50 -7.20 -16.18
CA VAL A 384 1.57 -7.72 -15.32
C VAL A 384 2.58 -6.61 -15.08
N LEU A 385 2.81 -6.31 -13.80
CA LEU A 385 3.89 -5.41 -13.36
C LEU A 385 5.11 -6.26 -13.00
N ASP A 386 6.00 -6.42 -13.97
CA ASP A 386 7.09 -7.40 -13.94
C ASP A 386 8.39 -6.81 -13.36
N VAL A 387 8.78 -7.32 -12.18
CA VAL A 387 10.03 -7.00 -11.50
C VAL A 387 11.13 -8.06 -11.74
N ASP A 388 10.79 -9.20 -12.32
CA ASP A 388 11.75 -10.27 -12.62
C ASP A 388 12.49 -10.00 -13.95
N ALA A 389 11.90 -9.19 -14.83
CA ALA A 389 12.39 -8.90 -16.18
C ALA A 389 12.53 -10.18 -17.02
N ASP A 390 11.53 -11.06 -16.94
CA ASP A 390 11.51 -12.34 -17.64
C ASP A 390 11.08 -12.16 -19.10
N GLU A 391 12.06 -11.99 -19.99
CA GLU A 391 11.84 -11.80 -21.42
C GLU A 391 11.07 -12.97 -22.06
N ALA A 392 11.35 -14.20 -21.64
CA ALA A 392 10.70 -15.39 -22.20
C ALA A 392 9.22 -15.44 -21.84
N ARG A 393 8.85 -15.08 -20.60
CA ARG A 393 7.44 -14.95 -20.22
C ARG A 393 6.75 -13.81 -20.93
N ARG A 394 7.41 -12.67 -21.07
CA ARG A 394 6.87 -11.54 -21.81
C ARG A 394 6.53 -11.94 -23.25
N GLU A 395 7.42 -12.67 -23.93
CA GLU A 395 7.17 -13.18 -25.28
C GLU A 395 6.02 -14.19 -25.31
N LEU A 396 5.96 -15.10 -24.33
CA LEU A 396 4.91 -16.12 -24.22
C LEU A 396 3.49 -15.55 -24.05
N TRP A 397 3.36 -14.37 -23.42
CA TRP A 397 2.08 -13.75 -23.05
C TRP A 397 1.79 -12.42 -23.77
N GLY A 398 2.70 -11.95 -24.64
CA GLY A 398 2.71 -10.57 -25.15
C GLY A 398 1.46 -10.15 -25.91
N ASP A 399 0.74 -11.08 -26.53
CA ASP A 399 -0.50 -10.79 -27.25
C ASP A 399 -1.75 -10.79 -26.36
N GLN A 400 -1.64 -11.33 -25.13
CA GLN A 400 -2.78 -11.72 -24.28
C GLN A 400 -2.85 -10.89 -23.00
N LEU A 401 -1.68 -10.57 -22.44
CA LEU A 401 -1.53 -9.76 -21.25
C LEU A 401 -0.75 -8.50 -21.62
N ARG A 402 -1.12 -7.37 -21.01
CA ARG A 402 -0.22 -6.20 -21.03
C ARG A 402 0.94 -6.51 -20.11
N TRP A 403 2.16 -6.46 -20.63
CA TRP A 403 3.36 -6.72 -19.87
C TRP A 403 4.17 -5.45 -19.72
N LEU A 404 4.31 -4.95 -18.49
CA LEU A 404 5.13 -3.79 -18.18
C LEU A 404 6.33 -4.25 -17.34
N THR A 405 7.50 -4.31 -17.95
CA THR A 405 8.74 -4.60 -17.23
C THR A 405 9.24 -3.33 -16.56
N LEU A 406 9.46 -3.40 -15.24
CA LEU A 406 9.90 -2.26 -14.45
C LEU A 406 11.40 -1.98 -14.69
N PRO A 407 11.82 -0.70 -14.71
CA PRO A 407 13.20 -0.33 -14.94
C PRO A 407 14.05 -0.63 -13.69
N GLY A 408 15.31 -0.99 -13.91
CA GLY A 408 16.27 -1.24 -12.83
C GLY A 408 17.24 -2.36 -13.20
N GLU A 409 18.48 -2.24 -12.74
CA GLU A 409 19.55 -3.20 -13.04
C GLU A 409 19.36 -4.51 -12.27
N ASP A 410 18.84 -4.43 -11.05
CA ASP A 410 18.59 -5.57 -10.17
C ASP A 410 17.15 -5.62 -9.64
N LEU A 411 16.81 -6.72 -8.95
CA LEU A 411 15.48 -6.95 -8.39
C LEU A 411 15.07 -5.86 -7.38
N PRO A 412 15.92 -5.45 -6.41
CA PRO A 412 15.61 -4.32 -5.51
C PRO A 412 15.26 -3.02 -6.26
N SER A 413 16.02 -2.67 -7.30
CA SER A 413 15.77 -1.46 -8.10
C SER A 413 14.44 -1.53 -8.83
N ARG A 414 14.11 -2.69 -9.41
CA ARG A 414 12.82 -2.91 -10.07
C ARG A 414 11.64 -2.94 -9.09
N ALA A 415 11.85 -3.48 -7.89
CA ALA A 415 10.86 -3.44 -6.82
C ALA A 415 10.58 -2.01 -6.34
N ARG A 416 11.61 -1.16 -6.21
CA ARG A 416 11.43 0.27 -5.95
C ARG A 416 10.68 0.96 -7.10
N ALA A 417 11.01 0.66 -8.35
CA ALA A 417 10.29 1.20 -9.50
C ALA A 417 8.81 0.78 -9.55
N LEU A 418 8.49 -0.44 -9.08
CA LEU A 418 7.11 -0.89 -8.87
C LEU A 418 6.39 -0.03 -7.83
N GLU A 419 7.00 0.22 -6.66
CA GLU A 419 6.41 1.11 -5.63
C GLU A 419 6.11 2.50 -6.21
N ILE A 420 7.07 3.08 -6.94
CA ILE A 420 6.93 4.40 -7.56
C ILE A 420 5.79 4.39 -8.60
N LEU A 421 5.70 3.34 -9.44
CA LEU A 421 4.58 3.20 -10.38
C LEU A 421 3.23 3.08 -9.67
N LEU A 422 3.12 2.27 -8.61
CA LEU A 422 1.88 2.09 -7.85
C LEU A 422 1.40 3.39 -7.20
N ASP A 423 2.33 4.22 -6.71
CA ASP A 423 2.02 5.56 -6.19
C ASP A 423 1.49 6.50 -7.28
N ALA A 424 2.01 6.42 -8.52
CA ALA A 424 1.43 7.13 -9.66
C ALA A 424 0.03 6.58 -10.06
N VAL A 425 -0.18 5.26 -9.99
CA VAL A 425 -1.51 4.65 -10.19
C VAL A 425 -2.49 5.17 -9.13
N GLY A 426 -2.06 5.24 -7.87
CA GLY A 426 -2.84 5.78 -6.74
C GLY A 426 -3.25 7.23 -6.97
N TRP A 427 -2.31 8.07 -7.37
CA TRP A 427 -2.60 9.46 -7.74
C TRP A 427 -3.73 9.59 -8.78
N HIS A 428 -3.74 8.72 -9.80
CA HIS A 428 -4.81 8.69 -10.80
C HIS A 428 -6.08 7.96 -10.35
N ALA A 429 -6.01 7.11 -9.32
CA ALA A 429 -7.14 6.37 -8.77
C ALA A 429 -7.97 7.20 -7.79
N VAL A 430 -7.32 8.10 -7.05
CA VAL A 430 -7.93 8.89 -5.98
C VAL A 430 -9.07 9.78 -6.49
N ASP A 431 -10.15 9.79 -5.72
CA ASP A 431 -11.22 10.77 -5.85
C ASP A 431 -10.82 12.07 -5.14
N THR A 432 -10.30 13.01 -5.94
CA THR A 432 -9.90 14.34 -5.46
C THR A 432 -11.08 15.18 -5.00
N GLY A 433 -12.32 14.71 -5.10
CA GLY A 433 -13.49 15.39 -4.55
C GLY A 433 -13.65 15.25 -3.03
N SER A 434 -12.88 14.36 -2.40
CA SER A 434 -13.07 13.95 -1.00
C SER A 434 -12.75 15.00 0.07
N TRP A 435 -12.12 16.11 -0.31
CA TRP A 435 -11.79 17.23 0.58
C TRP A 435 -12.61 18.50 0.31
N LEU A 436 -13.41 18.52 -0.77
CA LEU A 436 -14.05 19.73 -1.28
C LEU A 436 -14.94 20.42 -0.23
N LEU A 437 -15.58 19.63 0.63
CA LEU A 437 -16.49 20.14 1.64
C LEU A 437 -15.84 20.24 3.02
N ASP A 438 -14.60 19.78 3.18
CA ASP A 438 -13.88 19.82 4.44
C ASP A 438 -13.41 21.26 4.72
N PRO A 439 -13.89 21.92 5.79
CA PRO A 439 -13.57 23.31 6.07
C PRO A 439 -12.06 23.57 6.20
N ARG A 440 -11.28 22.56 6.60
CA ARG A 440 -9.83 22.64 6.76
C ARG A 440 -9.11 23.01 5.46
N PHE A 441 -9.70 22.66 4.32
CA PHE A 441 -9.11 22.82 3.00
C PHE A 441 -9.80 23.91 2.16
N ALA A 442 -10.66 24.74 2.77
CA ALA A 442 -11.35 25.84 2.07
C ALA A 442 -10.37 26.82 1.39
N GLY A 443 -9.14 26.94 1.90
CA GLY A 443 -8.06 27.73 1.30
C GLY A 443 -7.69 27.29 -0.13
N LEU A 444 -7.82 25.99 -0.45
CA LEU A 444 -7.53 25.43 -1.78
C LEU A 444 -8.62 25.72 -2.81
N LEU A 445 -9.82 26.12 -2.38
CA LEU A 445 -10.91 26.49 -3.28
C LEU A 445 -10.77 27.94 -3.73
N ASP A 446 -11.13 28.19 -4.99
CA ASP A 446 -11.38 29.54 -5.50
C ASP A 446 -12.66 30.16 -4.88
N ALA A 447 -12.92 31.43 -5.18
CA ALA A 447 -14.04 32.16 -4.57
C ALA A 447 -15.41 31.49 -4.82
N ASP A 448 -15.66 31.03 -6.05
CA ASP A 448 -16.90 30.38 -6.43
C ASP A 448 -17.02 28.98 -5.79
N GLY A 449 -15.91 28.24 -5.74
CA GLY A 449 -15.81 26.94 -5.07
C GLY A 449 -16.10 27.02 -3.59
N ARG A 450 -15.62 28.07 -2.89
CA ARG A 450 -15.92 28.30 -1.47
C ARG A 450 -17.42 28.48 -1.23
N VAL A 451 -18.09 29.28 -2.06
CA VAL A 451 -19.55 29.47 -2.00
C VAL A 451 -20.28 28.16 -2.24
N ALA A 452 -19.90 27.40 -3.28
CA ALA A 452 -20.50 26.10 -3.56
C ALA A 452 -20.33 25.10 -2.42
N ALA A 453 -19.13 25.05 -1.81
CA ALA A 453 -18.84 24.18 -0.68
C ALA A 453 -19.63 24.56 0.59
N GLU A 454 -19.84 25.85 0.85
CA GLU A 454 -20.66 26.33 1.96
C GLU A 454 -22.14 25.95 1.78
N GLU A 455 -22.70 26.12 0.58
CA GLU A 455 -24.08 25.72 0.28
C GLU A 455 -24.25 24.20 0.36
N ALA A 456 -23.27 23.41 -0.10
CA ALA A 456 -23.31 21.95 0.03
C ALA A 456 -23.23 21.49 1.49
N ARG A 457 -22.38 22.12 2.33
CA ARG A 457 -22.34 21.88 3.79
C ARG A 457 -23.65 22.28 4.46
N ARG A 458 -24.29 23.35 4.00
CA ARG A 458 -25.61 23.75 4.48
C ARG A 458 -26.66 22.71 4.13
N LEU A 459 -26.67 22.23 2.89
CA LEU A 459 -27.55 21.14 2.47
C LEU A 459 -27.32 19.90 3.34
N ARG A 460 -26.07 19.54 3.64
CA ARG A 460 -25.74 18.40 4.52
C ARG A 460 -26.40 18.49 5.90
N ARG A 461 -26.43 19.68 6.50
CA ARG A 461 -27.12 19.93 7.77
C ARG A 461 -28.64 19.84 7.63
N GLU A 462 -29.20 20.37 6.54
CA GLU A 462 -30.65 20.33 6.29
C GLU A 462 -31.17 18.89 6.05
N VAL A 463 -30.37 18.03 5.38
CA VAL A 463 -30.73 16.63 5.11
C VAL A 463 -30.44 15.67 6.27
N GLU A 464 -29.72 16.11 7.31
CA GLU A 464 -29.42 15.30 8.50
C GLU A 464 -30.68 14.92 9.27
N GLU A 465 -31.61 15.87 9.40
CA GLU A 465 -32.87 15.70 10.11
C GLU A 465 -33.96 14.99 9.26
N GLN A 466 -33.66 14.66 8.00
CA GLN A 466 -34.60 14.03 7.07
C GLN A 466 -34.55 12.49 7.12
N GLY A 467 -35.59 11.84 6.59
CA GLY A 467 -35.75 10.38 6.60
C GLY A 467 -34.65 9.58 5.86
N GLU A 468 -34.80 8.25 5.84
CA GLU A 468 -33.86 7.33 5.19
C GLU A 468 -33.76 7.54 3.67
N GLU A 469 -34.79 8.11 3.03
CA GLU A 469 -34.79 8.41 1.60
C GLU A 469 -33.68 9.40 1.18
N TRP A 470 -33.12 10.16 2.13
CA TRP A 470 -32.00 11.09 1.91
C TRP A 470 -30.62 10.48 2.19
N ALA A 471 -30.53 9.21 2.60
CA ALA A 471 -29.26 8.57 2.94
C ALA A 471 -28.24 8.66 1.80
N SER A 472 -28.66 8.42 0.56
CA SER A 472 -27.76 8.51 -0.61
C SER A 472 -27.16 9.90 -0.83
N VAL A 473 -27.90 10.95 -0.49
CA VAL A 473 -27.45 12.35 -0.58
C VAL A 473 -26.48 12.65 0.57
N ARG A 474 -26.80 12.24 1.80
CA ARG A 474 -25.89 12.35 2.96
C ARG A 474 -24.57 11.65 2.66
N ASP A 475 -24.60 10.41 2.21
CA ASP A 475 -23.40 9.65 1.88
C ASP A 475 -22.58 10.31 0.77
N ALA A 476 -23.22 10.96 -0.21
CA ALA A 476 -22.52 11.66 -1.28
C ALA A 476 -21.80 12.92 -0.77
N LEU A 477 -22.43 13.68 0.13
CA LEU A 477 -21.85 14.87 0.76
C LEU A 477 -20.73 14.47 1.74
N ASP A 478 -20.94 13.43 2.56
CA ASP A 478 -19.93 12.90 3.48
C ASP A 478 -18.72 12.35 2.70
N ARG A 479 -18.95 11.71 1.55
CA ARG A 479 -17.87 11.33 0.63
C ARG A 479 -17.13 12.52 0.03
N ALA A 480 -17.68 13.73 0.02
CA ALA A 480 -16.98 14.93 -0.42
C ALA A 480 -16.33 15.72 0.74
N GLY A 481 -16.44 15.21 1.99
CA GLY A 481 -15.80 15.78 3.18
C GLY A 481 -16.68 16.72 4.01
N ALA A 482 -18.01 16.61 3.90
CA ALA A 482 -18.97 17.54 4.53
C ALA A 482 -19.00 17.51 6.06
#